data_AF-A0A495XC68-F1
#
_entry.id   AF-A0A495XC68-F1
#
_cell.length_a   1.000
_cell.length_b   1.000
_cell.length_c   1.000
_cell.angle_alpha   90.00
_cell.angle_beta   90.00
_cell.angle_gamma   90.00
#
_symmetry.space_group_name_H-M   'P 1'
#
loop_
_entity.id
_entity.type
_entity.pdbx_description
1 polymer ?
#
loop_
_entity_poly.entity_id
_entity_poly.type
_entity_poly.pdbx_seq_one_letter_code
_entity_poly.pdbx_strand_id
1 'polypeptide(L)'
;MTTRSARTRSAIGVTAAAVVLAGCGGGVEPVPVPVSTSRSSTTSTTPPPAPVKYAAAGLKSCPEIQQRLQVALPPLLPDTDQQGFGSASKVCTFRSDESVVVLSIQYWETTKDITGVHPGAQRAEQDFVGRGSARDKDSSVDLGSDARWRDNDTTGCTLEILDDNAVLIAHSGSRTSLADGRNEQCRGPVRELARQFYAAVQPR
;
A
#
# COMPACT_ATOMS: atom_id res chain seq x y z
N MET A 1 24.74 43.61 -9.41
CA MET A 1 25.58 43.17 -8.28
C MET A 1 24.72 42.19 -7.50
N THR A 2 24.94 40.88 -7.47
CA THR A 2 26.17 40.14 -7.11
C THR A 2 26.20 38.78 -7.83
N THR A 3 27.40 38.29 -8.09
CA THR A 3 27.80 37.12 -8.88
C THR A 3 27.80 35.79 -8.10
N ARG A 4 27.78 34.67 -8.87
CA ARG A 4 28.44 33.34 -8.68
C ARG A 4 27.46 32.20 -8.97
N SER A 5 27.83 31.05 -9.53
CA SER A 5 29.00 30.57 -10.28
C SER A 5 28.63 29.14 -10.75
N ALA A 6 29.16 28.72 -11.88
CA ALA A 6 28.88 27.45 -12.54
C ALA A 6 29.45 26.22 -11.79
N ARG A 7 28.87 25.04 -12.04
CA ARG A 7 29.62 23.78 -12.05
C ARG A 7 29.09 22.80 -13.09
N THR A 8 29.82 22.76 -14.19
CA THR A 8 29.91 21.70 -15.20
C THR A 8 30.47 20.42 -14.57
N ARG A 9 29.96 19.24 -14.95
CA ARG A 9 30.78 18.02 -15.13
C ARG A 9 30.19 17.15 -16.25
N SER A 10 31.06 16.86 -17.22
CA SER A 10 30.83 16.03 -18.39
C SER A 10 31.00 14.53 -18.13
N ALA A 11 30.42 13.77 -19.05
CA ALA A 11 30.90 12.54 -19.71
C ALA A 11 31.15 11.27 -18.89
N ILE A 12 30.72 10.13 -19.44
CA ILE A 12 31.57 9.10 -20.06
C ILE A 12 30.65 8.07 -20.73
N GLY A 13 30.81 7.88 -22.03
CA GLY A 13 30.22 6.77 -22.77
C GLY A 13 31.10 5.53 -22.65
N VAL A 14 30.49 4.34 -22.81
CA VAL A 14 31.23 3.10 -23.06
C VAL A 14 30.52 2.34 -24.17
N THR A 15 31.14 2.36 -25.34
CA THR A 15 30.89 1.50 -26.49
C THR A 15 31.60 0.17 -26.25
N ALA A 16 30.93 -0.96 -26.45
CA ALA A 16 31.60 -2.27 -26.53
C ALA A 16 31.25 -2.93 -27.86
N ALA A 17 32.29 -3.13 -28.67
CA ALA A 17 32.25 -3.71 -30.00
C ALA A 17 31.98 -5.22 -29.96
N ALA A 18 31.16 -5.69 -30.89
CA ALA A 18 31.01 -7.10 -31.21
C ALA A 18 32.19 -7.54 -32.09
N VAL A 19 32.94 -8.56 -31.66
CA VAL A 19 33.97 -9.21 -32.48
C VAL A 19 33.41 -10.51 -33.05
N VAL A 20 33.52 -10.64 -34.36
CA VAL A 20 33.06 -11.77 -35.19
C VAL A 20 34.12 -12.88 -35.21
N LEU A 21 33.61 -14.12 -35.29
CA LEU A 21 34.30 -15.40 -35.49
C LEU A 21 35.28 -15.43 -36.68
N ALA A 22 36.41 -16.16 -36.56
CA ALA A 22 36.89 -17.12 -37.57
C ALA A 22 38.24 -17.80 -37.21
N GLY A 23 38.31 -19.13 -37.40
CA GLY A 23 39.52 -19.92 -37.69
C GLY A 23 40.45 -20.26 -36.50
N CYS A 24 41.25 -21.33 -36.47
CA CYS A 24 41.40 -22.56 -37.26
C CYS A 24 42.45 -23.41 -36.51
N GLY A 25 42.23 -24.73 -36.40
CA GLY A 25 43.26 -25.78 -36.32
C GLY A 25 44.37 -25.74 -35.25
N GLY A 26 44.50 -26.81 -34.47
CA GLY A 26 45.73 -27.12 -33.73
C GLY A 26 45.48 -27.99 -32.50
N GLY A 27 45.92 -29.25 -32.55
CA GLY A 27 45.79 -30.20 -31.44
C GLY A 27 46.58 -29.76 -30.21
N VAL A 28 45.98 -29.96 -29.03
CA VAL A 28 46.62 -29.79 -27.73
C VAL A 28 46.14 -30.88 -26.77
N GLU A 29 47.13 -31.52 -26.17
CA GLU A 29 47.11 -32.47 -25.05
C GLU A 29 46.15 -32.04 -23.92
N PRO A 30 45.43 -32.98 -23.26
CA PRO A 30 44.50 -32.60 -22.20
C PRO A 30 45.25 -32.12 -20.95
N VAL A 31 45.28 -30.81 -20.76
CA VAL A 31 45.62 -30.15 -19.49
C VAL A 31 44.61 -30.61 -18.42
N PRO A 32 45.05 -31.01 -17.21
CA PRO A 32 44.13 -31.39 -16.14
C PRO A 32 43.23 -30.21 -15.78
N VAL A 33 41.94 -30.37 -16.04
CA VAL A 33 40.91 -29.41 -15.65
C VAL A 33 40.98 -29.25 -14.13
N PRO A 34 41.05 -28.02 -13.56
CA PRO A 34 40.80 -27.86 -12.15
C PRO A 34 39.41 -28.44 -11.89
N VAL A 35 39.35 -29.44 -10.99
CA VAL A 35 38.10 -29.98 -10.47
C VAL A 35 37.26 -28.78 -10.08
N SER A 36 36.24 -28.51 -10.89
CA SER A 36 35.17 -27.61 -10.52
C SER A 36 34.46 -28.33 -9.39
N THR A 37 34.88 -28.04 -8.17
CA THR A 37 34.13 -28.36 -6.96
C THR A 37 32.72 -27.92 -7.27
N SER A 38 31.82 -28.87 -7.51
CA SER A 38 30.42 -28.61 -7.70
C SER A 38 30.00 -27.86 -6.46
N ARG A 39 29.91 -26.53 -6.58
CA ARG A 39 29.36 -25.65 -5.56
C ARG A 39 27.93 -26.12 -5.48
N SER A 40 27.67 -27.00 -4.51
CA SER A 40 26.34 -27.45 -4.17
C SER A 40 25.52 -26.19 -4.06
N SER A 41 24.62 -26.00 -5.03
CA SER A 41 23.62 -24.97 -4.99
C SER A 41 22.89 -25.23 -3.69
N THR A 42 23.21 -24.45 -2.65
CA THR A 42 22.41 -24.43 -1.44
C THR A 42 21.04 -24.03 -1.91
N THR A 43 20.17 -25.02 -2.01
CA THR A 43 18.75 -24.84 -2.22
C THR A 43 18.36 -23.96 -1.06
N SER A 44 18.15 -22.67 -1.32
CA SER A 44 17.64 -21.76 -0.32
C SER A 44 16.22 -22.25 -0.05
N THR A 45 16.09 -23.15 0.92
CA THR A 45 14.82 -23.52 1.54
C THR A 45 14.37 -22.33 2.35
N THR A 46 14.04 -21.25 1.63
CA THR A 46 13.32 -20.14 2.20
C THR A 46 11.89 -20.62 2.36
N PRO A 47 11.35 -20.63 3.59
CA PRO A 47 9.93 -20.86 3.78
C PRO A 47 9.14 -19.88 2.90
N PRO A 48 8.04 -20.31 2.26
CA PRO A 48 7.18 -19.37 1.56
C PRO A 48 6.79 -18.23 2.51
N PRO A 49 6.65 -16.99 2.00
CA PRO A 49 6.21 -15.87 2.81
C PRO A 49 4.93 -16.26 3.56
N ALA A 50 4.88 -15.95 4.86
CA ALA A 50 3.74 -16.29 5.69
C ALA A 50 2.45 -15.75 5.06
N PRO A 51 1.32 -16.49 5.13
CA PRO A 51 0.04 -16.01 4.66
C PRO A 51 -0.28 -14.67 5.31
N VAL A 52 -0.68 -13.69 4.50
CA VAL A 52 -1.17 -12.38 4.99
C VAL A 52 -2.69 -12.36 4.94
N LYS A 53 -3.34 -11.65 5.87
CA LYS A 53 -4.82 -11.57 5.90
C LYS A 53 -5.38 -10.92 4.64
N TYR A 54 -4.84 -9.78 4.22
CA TYR A 54 -5.28 -9.02 3.05
C TYR A 54 -4.33 -9.20 1.87
N ALA A 55 -4.87 -9.60 0.72
CA ALA A 55 -4.14 -9.73 -0.54
C ALA A 55 -5.04 -9.31 -1.73
N ALA A 56 -4.43 -8.95 -2.86
CA ALA A 56 -5.14 -8.41 -4.03
C ALA A 56 -6.32 -9.29 -4.46
N ALA A 57 -6.11 -10.60 -4.54
CA ALA A 57 -7.11 -11.57 -5.00
C ALA A 57 -8.28 -11.76 -4.01
N GLY A 58 -8.11 -11.39 -2.74
CA GLY A 58 -9.13 -11.52 -1.70
C GLY A 58 -9.97 -10.25 -1.51
N LEU A 59 -9.62 -9.14 -2.16
CA LEU A 59 -10.35 -7.88 -2.00
C LEU A 59 -11.62 -7.86 -2.84
N LYS A 60 -12.72 -7.50 -2.18
CA LYS A 60 -14.01 -7.29 -2.82
C LYS A 60 -13.98 -6.01 -3.67
N SER A 61 -14.77 -5.99 -4.72
CA SER A 61 -15.00 -4.80 -5.54
C SER A 61 -15.80 -3.75 -4.78
N CYS A 62 -15.75 -2.49 -5.22
CA CYS A 62 -16.52 -1.43 -4.57
C CYS A 62 -18.05 -1.61 -4.64
N PRO A 63 -18.63 -2.12 -5.75
CA PRO A 63 -20.03 -2.51 -5.77
C PRO A 63 -20.37 -3.61 -4.75
N GLU A 64 -19.52 -4.63 -4.59
CA GLU A 64 -19.73 -5.69 -3.58
C GLU A 64 -19.62 -5.15 -2.15
N ILE A 65 -18.71 -4.21 -1.91
CA ILE A 65 -18.60 -3.52 -0.62
C ILE A 65 -19.89 -2.72 -0.38
N GLN A 66 -20.32 -1.89 -1.33
CA GLN A 66 -21.54 -1.09 -1.22
C GLN A 66 -22.78 -1.94 -0.90
N GLN A 67 -22.95 -3.09 -1.55
CA GLN A 67 -24.09 -3.99 -1.32
C GLN A 67 -24.13 -4.59 0.09
N ARG A 68 -22.98 -4.65 0.78
CA ARG A 68 -22.88 -5.17 2.16
C ARG A 68 -23.08 -4.08 3.21
N LEU A 69 -23.03 -2.82 2.81
CA LEU A 69 -23.27 -1.69 3.71
C LEU A 69 -24.78 -1.49 3.84
N GLN A 70 -25.23 -1.34 5.08
CA GLN A 70 -26.64 -1.09 5.41
C GLN A 70 -26.95 0.41 5.48
N VAL A 71 -25.93 1.25 5.35
CA VAL A 71 -26.07 2.71 5.29
C VAL A 71 -26.37 3.18 3.87
N ALA A 72 -27.22 4.20 3.76
CA ALA A 72 -27.44 4.91 2.51
C ALA A 72 -26.17 5.68 2.12
N LEU A 73 -25.52 5.24 1.05
CA LEU A 73 -24.34 5.91 0.49
C LEU A 73 -24.72 6.78 -0.70
N PRO A 74 -23.96 7.86 -0.97
CA PRO A 74 -24.03 8.54 -2.25
C PRO A 74 -23.72 7.61 -3.43
N PRO A 75 -23.98 8.03 -4.68
CA PRO A 75 -23.59 7.26 -5.86
C PRO A 75 -22.09 6.92 -5.88
N LEU A 76 -21.78 5.68 -6.23
CA LEU A 76 -20.41 5.20 -6.41
C LEU A 76 -19.79 5.82 -7.68
N LEU A 77 -18.55 6.32 -7.59
CA LEU A 77 -17.80 6.79 -8.77
C LEU A 77 -17.28 5.63 -9.62
N PRO A 78 -16.96 5.83 -10.91
CA PRO A 78 -16.43 4.78 -11.78
C PRO A 78 -15.08 4.20 -11.30
N ASP A 79 -14.80 2.94 -11.64
CA ASP A 79 -13.59 2.21 -11.21
C ASP A 79 -12.26 2.88 -11.59
N THR A 80 -12.23 3.70 -12.66
CA THR A 80 -11.03 4.46 -13.06
C THR A 80 -10.58 5.46 -12.00
N ASP A 81 -11.50 5.90 -11.13
CA ASP A 81 -11.25 6.88 -10.06
C ASP A 81 -11.01 6.19 -8.70
N GLN A 82 -10.90 4.85 -8.69
CA GLN A 82 -10.91 3.99 -7.48
C GLN A 82 -9.58 3.26 -7.22
N GLN A 83 -8.59 3.48 -8.09
CA GLN A 83 -7.27 2.92 -7.94
C GLN A 83 -6.41 3.89 -7.12
N GLY A 84 -5.99 3.48 -5.92
CA GLY A 84 -5.09 4.31 -5.11
C GLY A 84 -3.67 4.36 -5.69
N PHE A 85 -2.84 5.27 -5.16
CA PHE A 85 -1.44 5.37 -5.57
C PHE A 85 -0.67 4.10 -5.16
N GLY A 86 -0.23 3.32 -6.15
CA GLY A 86 0.49 2.07 -5.94
C GLY A 86 -0.40 0.82 -5.98
N SER A 87 0.20 -0.32 -6.30
CA SER A 87 -0.49 -1.59 -6.63
C SER A 87 -1.13 -2.32 -5.45
N ALA A 88 -1.12 -1.76 -4.23
CA ALA A 88 -1.60 -2.44 -3.02
C ALA A 88 -2.67 -1.63 -2.26
N SER A 89 -3.60 -1.03 -3.01
CA SER A 89 -4.73 -0.31 -2.41
C SER A 89 -6.02 -0.43 -3.21
N LYS A 90 -7.15 -0.38 -2.51
CA LYS A 90 -8.51 -0.27 -3.07
C LYS A 90 -9.18 0.95 -2.45
N VAL A 91 -9.75 1.82 -3.27
CA VAL A 91 -10.44 3.04 -2.81
C VAL A 91 -11.83 3.09 -3.42
N CYS A 92 -12.87 3.08 -2.60
CA CYS A 92 -14.25 3.25 -3.01
C CYS A 92 -14.70 4.67 -2.65
N THR A 93 -14.93 5.48 -3.68
CA THR A 93 -15.39 6.87 -3.51
C THR A 93 -16.87 6.96 -3.87
N PHE A 94 -17.67 7.38 -2.92
CA PHE A 94 -19.10 7.65 -3.08
C PHE A 94 -19.31 9.15 -2.97
N ARG A 95 -19.98 9.76 -3.95
CA ARG A 95 -20.08 11.20 -4.02
C ARG A 95 -21.43 11.68 -4.50
N SER A 96 -21.91 12.75 -3.87
CA SER A 96 -23.01 13.59 -4.33
C SER A 96 -22.53 15.05 -4.48
N ASP A 97 -23.48 15.98 -4.68
CA ASP A 97 -23.17 17.40 -4.69
C ASP A 97 -22.79 17.91 -3.29
N GLU A 98 -23.40 17.36 -2.23
CA GLU A 98 -23.25 17.85 -0.86
C GLU A 98 -22.28 17.04 0.00
N SER A 99 -22.10 15.75 -0.32
CA SER A 99 -21.37 14.80 0.52
C SER A 99 -20.38 13.95 -0.24
N VAL A 100 -19.34 13.52 0.48
CA VAL A 100 -18.35 12.56 0.02
C VAL A 100 -18.12 11.51 1.10
N VAL A 101 -18.08 10.26 0.69
CA VAL A 101 -17.67 9.13 1.52
C VAL A 101 -16.55 8.41 0.80
N VAL A 102 -15.45 8.17 1.51
CA VAL A 102 -14.29 7.42 0.98
C VAL A 102 -14.02 6.24 1.90
N LEU A 103 -14.06 5.05 1.32
CA LEU A 103 -13.68 3.81 1.99
C LEU A 103 -12.42 3.30 1.31
N SER A 104 -11.37 3.00 2.06
CA SER A 104 -10.16 2.44 1.44
C SER A 104 -9.51 1.37 2.29
N ILE A 105 -8.84 0.45 1.59
CA ILE A 105 -7.97 -0.55 2.17
C ILE A 105 -6.61 -0.36 1.52
N GLN A 106 -5.60 -0.11 2.34
CA GLN A 106 -4.20 -0.21 1.94
C GLN A 106 -3.62 -1.44 2.62
N TYR A 107 -2.98 -2.31 1.86
CA TYR A 107 -2.48 -3.58 2.38
C TYR A 107 -1.04 -3.80 1.95
N TRP A 108 -0.31 -4.60 2.73
CA TRP A 108 1.07 -4.91 2.47
C TRP A 108 1.25 -6.42 2.49
N GLU A 109 1.70 -7.01 1.39
CA GLU A 109 2.09 -8.42 1.37
C GLU A 109 3.40 -8.61 2.14
N THR A 110 3.83 -9.84 2.40
CA THR A 110 5.19 -10.08 2.90
C THR A 110 6.14 -10.16 1.72
N THR A 111 7.17 -9.30 1.68
CA THR A 111 8.17 -9.31 0.61
C THR A 111 9.50 -9.81 1.11
N LYS A 112 10.31 -10.39 0.21
CA LYS A 112 11.67 -10.80 0.50
C LYS A 112 12.62 -10.20 -0.53
N ASP A 113 13.68 -9.56 -0.06
CA ASP A 113 14.74 -9.02 -0.91
C ASP A 113 16.13 -9.34 -0.32
N ILE A 114 17.17 -8.70 -0.85
CA ILE A 114 18.56 -8.89 -0.41
C ILE A 114 18.82 -8.45 1.04
N THR A 115 17.95 -7.61 1.61
CA THR A 115 18.05 -7.08 2.97
C THR A 115 17.30 -7.92 3.99
N GLY A 116 16.42 -8.83 3.56
CA GLY A 116 15.72 -9.75 4.44
C GLY A 116 14.27 -10.01 4.06
N VAL A 117 13.53 -10.56 5.01
CA VAL A 117 12.07 -10.71 4.94
C VAL A 117 11.44 -9.48 5.57
N HIS A 118 10.50 -8.86 4.86
CA HIS A 118 9.77 -7.68 5.30
C HIS A 118 8.29 -8.06 5.49
N PRO A 119 7.86 -8.32 6.74
CA PRO A 119 6.49 -8.71 7.02
C PRO A 119 5.49 -7.61 6.64
N GLY A 120 4.38 -8.00 6.02
CA GLY A 120 3.29 -7.09 5.68
C GLY A 120 2.73 -6.32 6.90
N ALA A 121 2.47 -7.04 7.99
CA ALA A 121 1.97 -6.47 9.25
C ALA A 121 2.87 -5.36 9.81
N GLN A 122 4.19 -5.56 9.81
CA GLN A 122 5.14 -4.55 10.28
C GLN A 122 5.10 -3.29 9.41
N ARG A 123 4.94 -3.44 8.09
CA ARG A 123 4.81 -2.28 7.18
C ARG A 123 3.49 -1.55 7.36
N ALA A 124 2.39 -2.27 7.57
CA ALA A 124 1.09 -1.69 7.88
C ALA A 124 1.15 -0.89 9.18
N GLU A 125 1.77 -1.44 10.22
CA GLU A 125 1.98 -0.75 11.49
C GLU A 125 2.86 0.50 11.34
N GLN A 126 3.98 0.39 10.61
CA GLN A 126 4.86 1.53 10.34
C GLN A 126 4.14 2.64 9.57
N ASP A 127 3.33 2.30 8.58
CA ASP A 127 2.51 3.26 7.85
C ASP A 127 1.44 3.89 8.76
N PHE A 128 0.71 3.07 9.52
CA PHE A 128 -0.32 3.53 10.45
C PHE A 128 0.21 4.49 11.53
N VAL A 129 1.41 4.23 12.06
CA VAL A 129 2.08 5.11 13.03
C VAL A 129 2.75 6.29 12.33
N GLY A 130 3.30 6.09 11.13
CA GLY A 130 4.07 7.07 10.36
C GLY A 130 3.24 8.20 9.75
N ARG A 131 1.92 8.02 9.59
CA ARG A 131 0.99 9.05 9.08
C ARG A 131 0.72 10.23 10.05
N GLY A 132 1.61 10.47 11.02
CA GLY A 132 1.63 11.67 11.86
C GLY A 132 1.18 11.46 13.31
N SER A 133 1.68 12.33 14.19
CA SER A 133 1.61 12.22 15.65
C SER A 133 0.37 12.83 16.33
N ALA A 134 -0.47 13.55 15.59
CA ALA A 134 -1.71 14.13 16.09
C ALA A 134 -2.88 13.25 15.62
N ARG A 135 -3.24 12.26 16.45
CA ARG A 135 -4.32 11.31 16.20
C ARG A 135 -4.94 10.86 17.52
N ASP A 136 -6.22 11.13 17.71
CA ASP A 136 -6.96 10.61 18.87
C ASP A 136 -7.23 9.11 18.72
N LYS A 137 -6.79 8.30 19.68
CA LYS A 137 -7.13 6.87 19.71
C LYS A 137 -8.64 6.69 19.95
N ASP A 138 -9.27 5.82 19.17
CA ASP A 138 -10.66 5.41 19.38
C ASP A 138 -10.74 3.97 19.91
N SER A 139 -11.01 3.84 21.20
CA SER A 139 -11.20 2.54 21.86
C SER A 139 -12.64 2.02 21.81
N SER A 140 -13.59 2.80 21.28
CA SER A 140 -15.03 2.48 21.32
C SER A 140 -15.52 1.63 20.15
N VAL A 141 -14.70 1.51 19.09
CA VAL A 141 -15.09 0.81 17.86
C VAL A 141 -14.81 -0.69 17.94
N ASP A 142 -13.82 -1.12 18.74
CA ASP A 142 -13.36 -2.51 18.88
C ASP A 142 -13.10 -3.20 17.52
N LEU A 143 -12.34 -2.52 16.64
CA LEU A 143 -12.00 -2.98 15.30
C LEU A 143 -10.49 -3.07 15.15
N GLY A 144 -10.01 -4.17 14.57
CA GLY A 144 -8.59 -4.38 14.33
C GLY A 144 -7.76 -4.42 15.61
N SER A 145 -6.46 -4.12 15.50
CA SER A 145 -5.54 -4.04 16.64
C SER A 145 -5.42 -2.62 17.21
N ASP A 146 -5.68 -1.59 16.40
CA ASP A 146 -5.72 -0.19 16.83
C ASP A 146 -6.60 0.63 15.89
N ALA A 147 -7.24 1.68 16.42
CA ALA A 147 -8.07 2.60 15.65
C ALA A 147 -7.86 4.04 16.10
N ARG A 148 -7.76 4.96 15.14
CA ARG A 148 -7.39 6.35 15.41
C ARG A 148 -8.12 7.32 14.50
N TRP A 149 -8.57 8.43 15.05
CA TRP A 149 -9.05 9.57 14.28
C TRP A 149 -7.88 10.29 13.65
N ARG A 150 -8.07 10.75 12.41
CA ARG A 150 -7.17 11.71 11.80
C ARG A 150 -7.50 13.10 12.32
N ASP A 151 -6.51 13.80 12.85
CA ASP A 151 -6.68 15.20 13.26
C ASP A 151 -6.71 16.12 12.04
N ASN A 152 -7.33 17.29 12.20
CA ASN A 152 -7.42 18.36 11.18
C ASN A 152 -8.06 17.92 9.85
N ASP A 153 -9.01 17.00 9.87
CA ASP A 153 -9.87 16.75 8.71
C ASP A 153 -10.84 17.92 8.53
N THR A 154 -10.45 18.88 7.69
CA THR A 154 -11.14 20.16 7.53
C THR A 154 -12.47 20.06 6.81
N THR A 155 -12.81 18.89 6.26
CA THR A 155 -14.03 18.68 5.48
C THR A 155 -14.90 17.55 6.02
N GLY A 156 -14.48 16.87 7.09
CA GLY A 156 -15.20 15.71 7.62
C GLY A 156 -14.52 15.01 8.78
N CYS A 157 -14.79 13.71 8.88
CA CYS A 157 -14.18 12.81 9.85
C CYS A 157 -13.53 11.65 9.11
N THR A 158 -12.29 11.32 9.49
CA THR A 158 -11.59 10.13 9.01
C THR A 158 -11.20 9.25 10.18
N LEU A 159 -11.68 8.01 10.18
CA LEU A 159 -11.25 6.95 11.09
C LEU A 159 -10.33 5.98 10.34
N GLU A 160 -9.14 5.75 10.89
CA GLU A 160 -8.17 4.77 10.41
C GLU A 160 -8.11 3.59 11.38
N ILE A 161 -8.08 2.37 10.83
CA ILE A 161 -8.07 1.12 11.59
C ILE A 161 -6.90 0.28 11.09
N LEU A 162 -6.02 -0.13 11.99
CA LEU A 162 -4.95 -1.09 11.74
C LEU A 162 -5.48 -2.51 11.95
N ASP A 163 -5.31 -3.38 10.96
CA ASP A 163 -5.77 -4.77 11.04
C ASP A 163 -4.83 -5.71 10.29
N ASP A 164 -4.04 -6.48 11.04
CA ASP A 164 -2.97 -7.35 10.53
C ASP A 164 -2.04 -6.61 9.55
N ASN A 165 -2.10 -6.95 8.26
CA ASN A 165 -1.27 -6.39 7.22
C ASN A 165 -1.93 -5.25 6.43
N ALA A 166 -2.96 -4.61 6.97
CA ALA A 166 -3.69 -3.53 6.30
C ALA A 166 -4.06 -2.36 7.21
N VAL A 167 -4.25 -1.21 6.58
CA VAL A 167 -4.87 -0.02 7.14
C VAL A 167 -6.16 0.25 6.40
N LEU A 168 -7.27 0.18 7.13
CA LEU A 168 -8.60 0.50 6.63
C LEU A 168 -8.93 1.95 6.99
N ILE A 169 -9.55 2.67 6.06
CA ILE A 169 -9.88 4.08 6.24
C ILE A 169 -11.34 4.28 5.87
N ALA A 170 -12.10 4.85 6.79
CA ALA A 170 -13.45 5.32 6.57
C ALA A 170 -13.50 6.84 6.75
N HIS A 171 -13.83 7.56 5.68
CA HIS A 171 -14.01 9.00 5.68
C HIS A 171 -15.44 9.35 5.29
N SER A 172 -16.03 10.31 6.00
CA SER A 172 -17.27 10.96 5.60
C SER A 172 -17.14 12.46 5.80
N GLY A 173 -17.52 13.23 4.79
CA GLY A 173 -17.38 14.68 4.80
C GLY A 173 -18.36 15.41 3.90
N SER A 174 -18.34 16.73 4.00
CA SER A 174 -19.06 17.65 3.12
C SER A 174 -18.12 18.16 2.02
N ARG A 175 -18.66 18.37 0.82
CA ARG A 175 -17.90 18.97 -0.29
C ARG A 175 -17.87 20.49 -0.26
N THR A 176 -18.85 21.10 0.40
CA THR A 176 -19.16 22.53 0.29
C THR A 176 -18.92 23.27 1.61
N SER A 177 -18.83 22.55 2.72
CA SER A 177 -18.64 23.11 4.05
C SER A 177 -17.30 22.71 4.65
N LEU A 178 -16.55 23.70 5.13
CA LEU A 178 -15.51 23.44 6.12
C LEU A 178 -16.16 22.90 7.40
N ALA A 179 -15.50 21.92 8.01
CA ALA A 179 -15.89 21.27 9.25
C ALA A 179 -15.55 22.14 10.48
N ASP A 180 -15.68 23.47 10.37
CA ASP A 180 -15.36 24.43 11.42
C ASP A 180 -16.03 24.03 12.74
N GLY A 181 -15.26 23.43 13.65
CA GLY A 181 -15.72 22.93 14.95
C GLY A 181 -16.67 21.71 14.95
N ARG A 182 -16.91 21.06 13.80
CA ARG A 182 -17.86 19.91 13.67
C ARG A 182 -17.22 18.53 13.75
N ASN A 183 -15.91 18.46 14.04
CA ASN A 183 -15.11 17.24 14.01
C ASN A 183 -15.64 16.13 14.93
N GLU A 184 -16.37 16.43 16.01
CA GLU A 184 -16.95 15.40 16.89
C GLU A 184 -18.30 14.88 16.38
N GLN A 185 -19.10 15.72 15.73
CA GLN A 185 -20.47 15.37 15.32
C GLN A 185 -20.47 14.31 14.21
N CYS A 186 -19.45 14.29 13.35
CA CYS A 186 -19.31 13.27 12.30
C CYS A 186 -18.70 11.95 12.79
N ARG A 187 -18.12 11.87 14.01
CA ARG A 187 -17.47 10.65 14.50
C ARG A 187 -18.45 9.50 14.72
N GLY A 188 -19.64 9.78 15.23
CA GLY A 188 -20.69 8.75 15.44
C GLY A 188 -21.06 8.02 14.14
N PRO A 189 -21.53 8.73 13.10
CA PRO A 189 -21.81 8.15 11.79
C PRO A 189 -20.60 7.45 11.16
N VAL A 190 -19.39 8.02 11.27
CA VAL A 190 -18.18 7.39 10.71
C VAL A 190 -17.80 6.11 11.43
N ARG A 191 -18.01 5.99 12.76
CA ARG A 191 -17.81 4.72 13.47
C ARG A 191 -18.72 3.62 12.92
N GLU A 192 -19.99 3.93 12.72
CA GLU A 192 -20.96 2.96 12.21
C GLU A 192 -20.59 2.54 10.78
N LEU A 193 -20.27 3.52 9.93
CA LEU A 193 -19.74 3.25 8.59
C LEU A 193 -18.49 2.37 8.63
N ALA A 194 -17.55 2.64 9.54
CA ALA A 194 -16.32 1.89 9.68
C ALA A 194 -16.54 0.45 10.14
N ARG A 195 -17.49 0.21 11.06
CA ARG A 195 -17.87 -1.16 11.48
C ARG A 195 -18.43 -1.96 10.31
N GLN A 196 -19.36 -1.37 9.57
CA GLN A 196 -19.96 -2.03 8.40
C GLN A 196 -18.92 -2.27 7.31
N PHE A 197 -18.04 -1.29 7.06
CA PHE A 197 -16.94 -1.43 6.12
C PHE A 197 -15.97 -2.53 6.53
N TYR A 198 -15.51 -2.53 7.79
CA TYR A 198 -14.62 -3.55 8.35
C TYR A 198 -15.19 -4.95 8.15
N ALA A 199 -16.46 -5.16 8.50
CA ALA A 199 -17.17 -6.43 8.29
C ALA A 199 -17.31 -6.79 6.80
N ALA A 200 -17.61 -5.80 5.96
CA ALA A 200 -17.78 -6.00 4.52
C ALA A 200 -16.48 -6.48 3.86
N VAL A 201 -15.31 -6.02 4.32
CA VAL A 201 -14.03 -6.30 3.66
C VAL A 201 -13.27 -7.48 4.22
N GLN A 202 -13.68 -8.06 5.35
CA GLN A 202 -13.02 -9.24 5.92
C GLN A 202 -12.87 -10.36 4.85
N PRO A 203 -11.66 -10.94 4.71
CA PRO A 203 -11.45 -12.14 3.91
C PRO A 203 -12.35 -13.29 4.39
N ARG A 204 -12.73 -14.19 3.47
CA ARG A 204 -13.55 -15.37 3.79
C ARG A 204 -12.69 -16.52 4.34
#